data_AF-A0ABD5X8H7-F1
#
_entry.id   AF-A0ABD5X8H7-F1
#
_cell.length_a   1.000
_cell.length_b   1.000
_cell.length_c   1.000
_cell.angle_alpha   90.00
_cell.angle_beta   90.00
_cell.angle_gamma   90.00
#
_symmetry.space_group_name_H-M   'P 1'
#
loop_
_entity.id
_entity.type
_entity.pdbx_description
1 polymer ?
#
loop_
_entity_poly.entity_id
_entity_poly.type
_entity_poly.pdbx_seq_one_letter_code
_entity_poly.pdbx_strand_id
1 'polypeptide(L)'
;MLGNDKETEPNRAQVGIGTLIVFIAMVLVAAIAAGVLINTAGFLQTQAEDTGTESTSQVADNLKVITEVGNVSADDKIDQVRLGVQPAAGAGDVNLAQLTLQWVSDDEFANIIVGNDTSDGSDAGGTASGDTDPTDIAVLNGTGGVPENGQERYGIQVIKAENEDDVVMTDSSDRYEIIVPLNHTADSNFNSGDFNGKLRALDEGESVEVTITNEVGAQTVSFLQVPDSLSGDSEGSNVNL
;
A
#
# COMPACT_ATOMS: atom_id res chain seq x y z
N MET A 1 -12.58 -89.65 45.38
CA MET A 1 -11.79 -88.41 45.25
C MET A 1 -11.52 -88.19 43.77
N LEU A 2 -11.87 -86.99 43.29
CA LEU A 2 -11.38 -86.32 42.07
C LEU A 2 -11.86 -86.88 40.72
N GLY A 3 -13.03 -86.40 40.30
CA GLY A 3 -13.37 -86.30 38.88
C GLY A 3 -12.50 -85.22 38.23
N ASN A 4 -11.86 -85.59 37.13
CA ASN A 4 -10.94 -84.74 36.40
C ASN A 4 -11.74 -83.95 35.37
N ASP A 5 -12.21 -82.76 35.76
CA ASP A 5 -12.82 -81.80 34.84
C ASP A 5 -11.83 -81.46 33.74
N LYS A 6 -12.17 -81.83 32.50
CA LYS A 6 -11.42 -81.39 31.32
C LYS A 6 -11.89 -79.97 31.00
N GLU A 7 -11.18 -78.99 31.53
CA GLU A 7 -11.25 -77.61 31.07
C GLU A 7 -10.91 -77.56 29.57
N THR A 8 -11.92 -77.37 28.72
CA THR A 8 -11.72 -77.00 27.32
C THR A 8 -11.23 -75.56 27.27
N GLU A 9 -9.92 -75.37 27.20
CA GLU A 9 -9.24 -74.06 27.08
C GLU A 9 -9.86 -73.16 25.98
N PRO A 10 -10.72 -72.18 26.31
CA PRO A 10 -11.30 -71.28 25.31
C PRO A 10 -10.33 -70.17 24.85
N ASN A 11 -9.10 -70.17 25.38
CA ASN A 11 -8.13 -69.09 25.23
C ASN A 11 -7.61 -68.86 23.79
N ARG A 12 -7.59 -69.88 22.92
CA ARG A 12 -7.03 -69.70 21.56
C ARG A 12 -7.93 -68.87 20.65
N ALA A 13 -9.24 -69.07 20.74
CA ALA A 13 -10.21 -68.23 20.03
C ALA A 13 -10.23 -66.80 20.59
N GLN A 14 -10.07 -66.67 21.91
CA GLN A 14 -10.03 -65.38 22.61
C GLN A 14 -8.78 -64.54 22.21
N VAL A 15 -7.61 -65.16 22.10
CA VAL A 15 -6.38 -64.46 21.66
C VAL A 15 -6.53 -63.96 20.22
N GLY A 16 -7.11 -64.77 19.32
CA GLY A 16 -7.35 -64.37 17.93
C GLY A 16 -8.28 -63.15 17.83
N ILE A 17 -9.38 -63.16 18.59
CA ILE A 17 -10.31 -62.01 18.64
C ILE A 17 -9.60 -60.77 19.21
N GLY A 18 -8.76 -60.92 20.24
CA GLY A 18 -7.96 -59.81 20.80
C GLY A 18 -7.02 -59.17 19.78
N THR A 19 -6.32 -59.98 18.98
CA THR A 19 -5.44 -59.46 17.92
C THR A 19 -6.21 -58.71 16.83
N LEU A 20 -7.41 -59.17 16.49
CA LEU A 20 -8.25 -58.58 15.45
C LEU A 20 -8.82 -57.23 15.91
N ILE A 21 -9.20 -57.11 17.19
CA ILE A 21 -9.64 -55.84 17.79
C ILE A 21 -8.51 -54.81 17.77
N VAL A 22 -7.30 -55.17 18.20
CA VAL A 22 -6.15 -54.25 18.20
C VAL A 22 -5.77 -53.82 16.78
N PHE A 23 -5.85 -54.74 15.82
CA PHE A 23 -5.59 -54.43 14.42
C PHE A 23 -6.56 -53.36 13.89
N ILE A 24 -7.86 -53.53 14.12
CA ILE A 24 -8.87 -52.55 13.70
C ILE A 24 -8.66 -51.22 14.42
N ALA A 25 -8.40 -51.24 15.74
CA ALA A 25 -8.15 -50.03 16.50
C ALA A 25 -6.94 -49.25 15.98
N MET A 26 -5.84 -49.93 15.67
CA MET A 26 -4.64 -49.29 15.11
C MET A 26 -4.91 -48.68 13.74
N VAL A 27 -5.67 -49.37 12.88
CA VAL A 27 -6.07 -48.85 11.56
C VAL A 27 -6.93 -47.59 11.70
N LEU A 28 -7.87 -47.56 12.64
CA LEU A 28 -8.71 -46.38 12.89
C LEU A 28 -7.89 -45.18 13.40
N VAL A 29 -6.98 -45.41 14.35
CA VAL A 29 -6.08 -44.35 14.85
C VAL A 29 -5.19 -43.83 13.72
N ALA A 30 -4.62 -44.72 12.90
CA ALA A 30 -3.81 -44.35 11.75
C ALA A 30 -4.62 -43.52 10.72
N ALA A 31 -5.88 -43.88 10.47
CA ALA A 31 -6.75 -43.14 9.57
C ALA A 31 -7.07 -41.73 10.08
N ILE A 32 -7.35 -41.57 11.38
CA ILE A 32 -7.58 -40.25 11.98
C ILE A 32 -6.29 -39.41 11.92
N ALA A 33 -5.16 -40.00 12.29
CA ALA A 33 -3.85 -39.33 12.25
C ALA A 33 -3.50 -38.89 10.82
N ALA A 34 -3.73 -39.73 9.81
CA ALA A 34 -3.54 -39.39 8.40
C ALA A 34 -4.47 -38.25 7.95
N GLY A 35 -5.73 -38.25 8.39
CA GLY A 35 -6.68 -37.16 8.12
C GLY A 35 -6.20 -35.82 8.69
N VAL A 36 -5.67 -35.81 9.91
CA VAL A 36 -5.06 -34.61 10.51
C VAL A 36 -3.83 -34.17 9.71
N LEU A 37 -2.93 -35.10 9.36
CA LEU A 37 -1.72 -34.78 8.59
C LEU A 37 -2.04 -34.18 7.22
N ILE A 38 -3.03 -34.70 6.50
CA ILE A 38 -3.45 -34.16 5.20
C ILE A 38 -4.05 -32.76 5.37
N ASN A 39 -4.88 -32.56 6.39
CA ASN A 39 -5.49 -31.25 6.62
C ASN A 39 -4.45 -30.19 6.99
N THR A 40 -3.48 -30.54 7.84
CA THR A 40 -2.35 -29.66 8.16
C THR A 40 -1.47 -29.40 6.94
N ALA A 41 -1.18 -30.42 6.13
CA ALA A 41 -0.42 -30.25 4.90
C ALA A 41 -1.13 -29.33 3.90
N GLY A 42 -2.44 -29.48 3.72
CA GLY A 42 -3.24 -28.60 2.87
C GLY A 42 -3.23 -27.15 3.35
N PHE A 43 -3.44 -26.93 4.66
CA PHE A 43 -3.36 -25.59 5.25
C PHE A 43 -1.98 -24.95 5.04
N LEU A 44 -0.90 -25.69 5.31
CA LEU A 44 0.47 -25.19 5.10
C LEU A 44 0.79 -24.95 3.63
N GLN A 45 0.21 -25.72 2.71
CA GLN A 45 0.38 -25.52 1.29
C GLN A 45 -0.27 -24.20 0.84
N THR A 46 -1.55 -23.97 1.17
CA THR A 46 -2.23 -22.70 0.85
C THR A 46 -1.49 -21.52 1.46
N GLN A 47 -1.11 -21.60 2.73
CA GLN A 47 -0.34 -20.54 3.38
C GLN A 47 1.01 -20.28 2.68
N ALA A 48 1.70 -21.33 2.22
CA ALA A 48 2.97 -21.19 1.51
C ALA A 48 2.79 -20.61 0.09
N GLU A 49 1.70 -20.94 -0.60
CA GLU A 49 1.33 -20.35 -1.89
C GLU A 49 1.02 -18.87 -1.73
N ASP A 50 0.14 -18.50 -0.78
CA ASP A 50 -0.25 -17.12 -0.50
C ASP A 50 0.96 -16.26 -0.10
N THR A 51 1.83 -16.79 0.78
CA THR A 51 3.06 -16.09 1.18
C THR A 51 4.03 -15.96 0.00
N GLY A 52 4.08 -16.96 -0.89
CA GLY A 52 4.91 -16.95 -2.08
C GLY A 52 4.45 -15.91 -3.10
N THR A 53 3.13 -15.78 -3.32
CA THR A 53 2.57 -14.75 -4.19
C THR A 53 2.79 -13.36 -3.60
N GLU A 54 2.49 -13.15 -2.32
CA GLU A 54 2.68 -11.86 -1.64
C GLU A 54 4.14 -11.41 -1.68
N SER A 55 5.08 -12.33 -1.38
CA SER A 55 6.51 -12.02 -1.41
C SER A 55 7.01 -11.69 -2.81
N THR A 56 6.40 -12.30 -3.84
CA THR A 56 6.75 -12.01 -5.23
C THR A 56 6.22 -10.64 -5.64
N SER A 57 4.96 -10.33 -5.30
CA SER A 57 4.35 -9.02 -5.53
C SER A 57 5.11 -7.90 -4.81
N GLN A 58 5.46 -8.08 -3.53
CA GLN A 58 6.20 -7.07 -2.76
C GLN A 58 7.55 -6.68 -3.39
N VAL A 59 8.20 -7.58 -4.13
CA VAL A 59 9.48 -7.29 -4.81
C VAL A 59 9.33 -6.96 -6.30
N ALA A 60 8.23 -7.34 -6.93
CA ALA A 60 7.98 -7.09 -8.35
C ALA A 60 7.24 -5.77 -8.57
N ASP A 61 6.25 -5.48 -7.73
CA ASP A 61 5.27 -4.39 -7.88
C ASP A 61 5.83 -3.04 -7.39
N ASN A 62 7.12 -2.82 -7.63
CA ASN A 62 7.77 -1.56 -7.29
C ASN A 62 7.31 -0.44 -8.24
N LEU A 63 7.36 0.80 -7.75
CA LEU A 63 7.21 1.99 -8.55
C LEU A 63 8.58 2.54 -8.92
N LYS A 64 8.64 3.27 -10.02
CA LYS A 64 9.81 4.03 -10.42
C LYS A 64 9.43 5.49 -10.57
N VAL A 65 10.10 6.35 -9.80
CA VAL A 65 10.03 7.80 -9.98
C VAL A 65 10.88 8.18 -11.21
N ILE A 66 10.29 8.93 -12.13
CA ILE A 66 10.91 9.36 -13.40
C ILE A 66 11.16 10.86 -13.48
N THR A 67 10.35 11.66 -12.76
CA THR A 67 10.47 13.11 -12.73
C THR A 67 10.13 13.62 -11.34
N GLU A 68 10.92 14.56 -10.85
CA GLU A 68 10.76 15.22 -9.56
C GLU A 68 10.74 16.72 -9.84
N VAL A 69 9.57 17.35 -9.70
CA VAL A 69 9.37 18.75 -10.10
C VAL A 69 8.67 19.51 -8.98
N GLY A 70 9.22 20.66 -8.61
CA GLY A 70 8.61 21.63 -7.70
C GLY A 70 7.96 22.78 -8.46
N ASN A 71 6.85 23.32 -7.94
CA ASN A 71 6.30 24.60 -8.39
C ASN A 71 6.81 25.73 -7.49
N VAL A 72 7.29 26.81 -8.11
CA VAL A 72 7.77 28.00 -7.40
C VAL A 72 6.61 28.94 -7.12
N SER A 73 6.40 29.26 -5.84
CA SER A 73 5.40 30.20 -5.35
C SER A 73 5.85 31.66 -5.48
N ALA A 74 4.96 32.60 -5.19
CA ALA A 74 5.25 34.04 -5.25
C ALA A 74 6.33 34.52 -4.25
N ASP A 75 6.58 33.75 -3.19
CA ASP A 75 7.54 34.05 -2.12
C ASP A 75 8.92 33.36 -2.31
N ASP A 76 9.24 32.92 -3.53
CA ASP A 76 10.49 32.19 -3.86
C ASP A 76 10.65 30.89 -3.03
N LYS A 77 9.56 30.13 -2.89
CA LYS A 77 9.50 28.82 -2.19
C LYS A 77 8.82 27.77 -3.03
N ILE A 78 8.99 26.49 -2.70
CA ILE A 78 8.25 25.40 -3.34
C ILE A 78 6.95 25.13 -2.59
N ASP A 79 5.80 25.36 -3.23
CA ASP A 79 4.46 25.15 -2.66
C ASP A 79 3.75 23.88 -3.16
N GLN A 80 4.34 23.19 -4.14
CA GLN A 80 3.82 21.95 -4.66
C GLN A 80 4.95 21.10 -5.21
N VAL A 81 4.90 19.81 -4.92
CA VAL A 81 5.80 18.80 -5.48
C VAL A 81 5.02 17.84 -6.36
N ARG A 82 5.58 17.54 -7.52
CA ARG A 82 5.04 16.64 -8.54
C ARG A 82 6.05 15.54 -8.80
N LEU A 83 5.62 14.31 -8.53
CA LEU A 83 6.40 13.10 -8.75
C LEU A 83 5.80 12.34 -9.93
N GLY A 84 6.49 12.32 -11.05
CA GLY A 84 6.12 11.44 -12.16
C GLY A 84 6.53 10.02 -11.81
N VAL A 85 5.57 9.10 -11.82
CA VAL A 85 5.76 7.69 -11.49
C VAL A 85 5.33 6.81 -12.65
N GLN A 86 6.01 5.66 -12.76
CA GLN A 86 5.66 4.57 -13.66
C GLN A 86 5.87 3.23 -12.94
N PRO A 87 5.21 2.14 -13.34
CA PRO A 87 5.47 0.84 -12.75
C PRO A 87 6.88 0.34 -13.11
N ALA A 88 7.49 -0.43 -12.21
CA ALA A 88 8.78 -1.07 -12.47
C ALA A 88 8.64 -2.20 -13.52
N ALA A 89 9.76 -2.59 -14.12
CA ALA A 89 9.76 -3.68 -15.09
C ALA A 89 9.37 -5.00 -14.40
N GLY A 90 8.26 -5.59 -14.85
CA GLY A 90 7.73 -6.84 -14.28
C GLY A 90 6.83 -6.64 -13.06
N ALA A 91 6.49 -5.40 -12.71
CA ALA A 91 5.37 -5.11 -11.81
C ALA A 91 4.06 -5.59 -12.45
N GLY A 92 3.18 -6.14 -11.60
CA GLY A 92 1.78 -6.33 -11.93
C GLY A 92 1.00 -5.02 -11.81
N ASP A 93 -0.30 -5.14 -11.59
CA ASP A 93 -1.18 -4.00 -11.46
C ASP A 93 -0.87 -3.24 -10.16
N VAL A 94 -0.70 -1.92 -10.24
CA VAL A 94 -0.43 -1.08 -9.06
C VAL A 94 -1.52 -0.02 -8.92
N ASN A 95 -2.31 -0.11 -7.86
CA ASN A 95 -3.31 0.91 -7.55
C ASN A 95 -2.68 2.11 -6.85
N LEU A 96 -2.72 3.27 -7.50
CA LEU A 96 -2.15 4.50 -6.98
C LEU A 96 -2.99 5.12 -5.86
N ALA A 97 -4.29 4.81 -5.77
CA ALA A 97 -5.15 5.30 -4.70
C ALA A 97 -4.87 4.66 -3.32
N GLN A 98 -4.12 3.56 -3.29
CA GLN A 98 -3.76 2.85 -2.06
C GLN A 98 -2.32 3.12 -1.63
N LEU A 99 -1.64 4.08 -2.25
CA LEU A 99 -0.29 4.45 -1.82
C LEU A 99 -0.33 5.18 -0.49
N THR A 100 0.68 4.91 0.34
CA THR A 100 1.03 5.73 1.49
C THR A 100 2.38 6.38 1.24
N LEU A 101 2.42 7.70 1.34
CA LEU A 101 3.64 8.48 1.19
C LEU A 101 4.12 8.93 2.57
N GLN A 102 5.41 8.84 2.81
CA GLN A 102 6.06 9.38 4.00
C GLN A 102 6.97 10.52 3.57
N TRP A 103 6.75 11.69 4.14
CA TRP A 103 7.52 12.89 3.92
C TRP A 103 8.44 13.14 5.11
N VAL A 104 9.73 13.28 4.84
CA VAL A 104 10.75 13.55 5.86
C VAL A 104 11.62 14.70 5.40
N SER A 105 11.59 15.81 6.12
CA SER A 105 12.56 16.91 6.00
C SER A 105 13.28 17.13 7.34
N ASP A 106 14.20 18.09 7.38
CA ASP A 106 14.98 18.38 8.59
C ASP A 106 14.11 18.81 9.79
N ASP A 107 12.98 19.47 9.51
CA ASP A 107 12.09 20.07 10.52
C ASP A 107 10.68 19.48 10.53
N GLU A 108 10.33 18.61 9.58
CA GLU A 108 8.97 18.09 9.42
C GLU A 108 8.92 16.59 9.06
N PHE A 109 7.94 15.91 9.65
CA PHE A 109 7.59 14.54 9.32
C PHE A 109 6.07 14.47 9.11
N ALA A 110 5.64 13.87 8.00
CA ALA A 110 4.22 13.60 7.78
C ALA A 110 3.98 12.31 7.01
N ASN A 111 2.81 11.72 7.26
CA ASN A 111 2.26 10.66 6.44
C ASN A 111 1.16 11.25 5.55
N ILE A 112 1.29 11.03 4.25
CA ILE A 112 0.42 11.53 3.21
C ILE A 112 -0.36 10.35 2.61
N ILE A 113 -1.67 10.50 2.51
CA ILE A 113 -2.58 9.49 1.95
C ILE A 113 -3.33 10.06 0.76
N VAL A 114 -4.08 9.24 0.03
CA VAL A 114 -4.85 9.72 -1.12
C VAL A 114 -5.93 10.72 -0.69
N GLY A 115 -6.03 11.84 -1.40
CA GLY A 115 -7.12 12.81 -1.26
C GLY A 115 -8.35 12.43 -2.07
N ASN A 116 -9.52 12.73 -1.54
CA ASN A 116 -10.78 12.71 -2.31
C ASN A 116 -11.18 14.16 -2.65
N ASP A 117 -11.42 14.44 -3.93
CA ASP A 117 -12.04 15.68 -4.41
C ASP A 117 -13.55 15.49 -4.53
N THR A 118 -14.25 15.63 -3.41
CA THR A 118 -15.71 15.62 -3.43
C THR A 118 -16.22 16.98 -3.88
N SER A 119 -16.32 17.16 -5.20
CA SER A 119 -17.06 18.28 -5.81
C SER A 119 -18.55 18.28 -5.42
N ASP A 120 -19.06 17.17 -4.89
CA ASP A 120 -20.40 17.04 -4.32
C ASP A 120 -20.31 17.15 -2.78
N GLY A 121 -20.78 18.27 -2.23
CA GLY A 121 -20.52 18.74 -0.86
C GLY A 121 -21.10 17.92 0.31
N SER A 122 -21.20 16.60 0.18
CA SER A 122 -21.61 15.69 1.25
C SER A 122 -20.45 15.00 1.98
N ASP A 123 -19.23 14.98 1.42
CA ASP A 123 -18.10 14.22 1.98
C ASP A 123 -16.74 14.95 1.87
N ALA A 124 -16.74 16.28 1.98
CA ALA A 124 -15.53 17.12 2.02
C ALA A 124 -14.70 16.80 3.28
N GLY A 125 -13.91 15.74 3.19
CA GLY A 125 -13.18 15.15 4.31
C GLY A 125 -12.87 13.66 4.17
N GLY A 126 -13.42 12.95 3.19
CA GLY A 126 -13.15 11.52 2.93
C GLY A 126 -11.79 11.25 2.29
N THR A 127 -11.28 10.01 2.41
CA THR A 127 -10.11 9.50 1.69
C THR A 127 -10.60 8.69 0.48
N ALA A 128 -10.05 8.89 -0.70
CA ALA A 128 -10.38 8.11 -1.91
C ALA A 128 -9.67 6.74 -1.94
N SER A 129 -9.41 6.15 -0.76
CA SER A 129 -8.66 4.91 -0.64
C SER A 129 -9.42 3.77 -1.31
N GLY A 130 -8.86 3.22 -2.38
CA GLY A 130 -9.48 2.16 -3.17
C GLY A 130 -10.54 2.66 -4.15
N ASP A 131 -10.75 3.98 -4.24
CA ASP A 131 -11.37 4.58 -5.40
C ASP A 131 -10.40 4.49 -6.58
N THR A 132 -10.92 4.25 -7.77
CA THR A 132 -10.09 4.20 -8.97
C THR A 132 -10.35 5.38 -9.88
N ASP A 133 -11.45 6.12 -9.71
CA ASP A 133 -11.82 7.18 -10.63
C ASP A 133 -10.91 8.42 -10.40
N PRO A 134 -10.16 8.88 -11.42
CA PRO A 134 -9.21 9.97 -11.26
C PRO A 134 -9.88 11.32 -11.01
N THR A 135 -11.17 11.47 -11.32
CA THR A 135 -11.95 12.66 -10.97
C THR A 135 -12.16 12.82 -9.48
N ASP A 136 -12.20 11.70 -8.76
CA ASP A 136 -12.42 11.66 -7.33
C ASP A 136 -11.08 11.78 -6.60
N ILE A 137 -9.95 11.60 -7.30
CA ILE A 137 -8.59 11.66 -6.76
C ILE A 137 -7.85 12.91 -7.26
N ALA A 138 -8.48 14.07 -7.19
CA ALA A 138 -7.83 15.33 -7.56
C ALA A 138 -7.19 16.04 -6.36
N VAL A 139 -6.07 16.72 -6.60
CA VAL A 139 -5.58 17.73 -5.66
C VAL A 139 -6.54 18.90 -5.71
N LEU A 140 -7.27 19.07 -4.62
CA LEU A 140 -8.10 20.23 -4.23
C LEU A 140 -7.72 21.50 -5.00
N ASN A 141 -8.35 21.75 -6.15
CA ASN A 141 -8.30 23.04 -6.83
C ASN A 141 -9.58 23.79 -6.48
N GLY A 142 -9.68 24.22 -5.23
CA GLY A 142 -10.80 25.04 -4.79
C GLY A 142 -11.12 24.88 -3.31
N THR A 143 -11.95 25.81 -2.82
CA THR A 143 -12.42 26.06 -1.44
C THR A 143 -13.12 24.87 -0.74
N GLY A 144 -12.94 23.63 -1.21
CA GLY A 144 -13.30 22.40 -0.52
C GLY A 144 -12.35 22.13 0.63
N GLY A 145 -12.88 22.20 1.85
CA GLY A 145 -12.11 22.19 3.10
C GLY A 145 -11.08 21.07 3.19
N VAL A 146 -9.93 21.42 3.78
CA VAL A 146 -9.07 20.46 4.48
C VAL A 146 -9.97 19.57 5.34
N PRO A 147 -9.81 18.24 5.34
CA PRO A 147 -10.45 17.42 6.36
C PRO A 147 -10.12 18.00 7.74
N GLU A 148 -11.14 18.21 8.57
CA GLU A 148 -11.02 18.70 9.96
C GLU A 148 -9.97 17.92 10.79
N ASN A 149 -9.60 16.71 10.35
CA ASN A 149 -8.65 15.81 11.02
C ASN A 149 -7.16 16.05 10.72
N GLY A 150 -6.81 16.96 9.79
CA GLY A 150 -5.43 17.37 9.62
C GLY A 150 -4.45 16.33 9.07
N GLN A 151 -4.92 15.47 8.17
CA GLN A 151 -4.08 14.52 7.47
C GLN A 151 -3.61 15.10 6.12
N GLU A 152 -2.34 14.89 5.79
CA GLU A 152 -1.78 15.29 4.50
C GLU A 152 -2.33 14.42 3.38
N ARG A 153 -2.56 15.03 2.22
CA ARG A 153 -3.14 14.36 1.06
C ARG A 153 -2.31 14.58 -0.20
N TYR A 154 -2.17 13.54 -1.01
CA TYR A 154 -1.74 13.66 -2.39
C TYR A 154 -2.91 13.45 -3.33
N GLY A 155 -2.82 14.00 -4.53
CA GLY A 155 -3.73 13.67 -5.63
C GLY A 155 -2.95 13.05 -6.77
N ILE A 156 -3.68 12.54 -7.75
CA ILE A 156 -3.11 11.82 -8.88
C ILE A 156 -3.59 12.49 -10.16
N GLN A 157 -2.67 12.69 -11.09
CA GLN A 157 -2.99 13.15 -12.43
C GLN A 157 -2.46 12.15 -13.45
N VAL A 158 -3.31 11.78 -14.41
CA VAL A 158 -2.90 10.89 -15.50
C VAL A 158 -2.03 11.68 -16.48
N ILE A 159 -0.81 11.20 -16.76
CA ILE A 159 0.04 11.73 -17.85
C ILE A 159 -0.22 10.92 -19.12
N LYS A 160 -0.20 9.60 -18.97
CA LYS A 160 -0.44 8.64 -20.05
C LYS A 160 -0.81 7.31 -19.41
N ALA A 161 -1.98 6.77 -19.73
CA ALA A 161 -2.36 5.43 -19.30
C ALA A 161 -3.03 4.68 -20.45
N GLU A 162 -3.06 3.34 -20.39
CA GLU A 162 -3.94 2.54 -21.26
C GLU A 162 -5.42 2.85 -20.97
N ASN A 163 -5.79 3.00 -19.69
CA ASN A 163 -7.09 3.48 -19.25
C ASN A 163 -6.96 4.82 -18.50
N GLU A 164 -7.54 5.88 -19.05
CA GLU A 164 -7.53 7.21 -18.41
C GLU A 164 -8.70 7.40 -17.44
N ASP A 165 -9.63 6.44 -17.37
CA ASP A 165 -10.77 6.47 -16.45
C ASP A 165 -10.43 5.83 -15.08
N ASP A 166 -9.20 5.31 -14.90
CA ASP A 166 -8.74 4.79 -13.62
C ASP A 166 -7.30 5.23 -13.23
N VAL A 167 -6.99 5.13 -11.94
CA VAL A 167 -5.65 5.35 -11.38
C VAL A 167 -4.87 4.05 -11.12
N VAL A 168 -5.19 2.99 -11.86
CA VAL A 168 -4.50 1.70 -11.73
C VAL A 168 -3.49 1.56 -12.87
N MET A 169 -2.21 1.46 -12.53
CA MET A 169 -1.18 1.15 -13.52
C MET A 169 -1.31 -0.32 -13.91
N THR A 170 -1.68 -0.59 -15.15
CA THR A 170 -1.85 -1.96 -15.69
C THR A 170 -0.81 -2.29 -16.75
N ASP A 171 -0.20 -1.27 -17.38
CA ASP A 171 0.87 -1.45 -18.37
C ASP A 171 2.18 -0.76 -17.95
N SER A 172 3.30 -1.36 -18.35
CA SER A 172 4.65 -0.82 -18.14
C SER A 172 4.90 0.59 -18.71
N SER A 173 4.05 1.04 -19.62
CA SER A 173 4.11 2.35 -20.27
C SER A 173 3.21 3.40 -19.63
N ASP A 174 2.42 3.01 -18.63
CA ASP A 174 1.58 3.91 -17.85
C ASP A 174 2.44 4.87 -17.02
N ARG A 175 1.99 6.11 -16.96
CA ARG A 175 2.65 7.23 -16.30
C ARG A 175 1.60 8.09 -15.64
N TYR A 176 1.78 8.26 -14.34
CA TYR A 176 0.95 9.13 -13.53
C TYR A 176 1.82 10.14 -12.80
N GLU A 177 1.24 11.26 -12.45
CA GLU A 177 1.87 12.28 -11.63
C GLU A 177 1.21 12.26 -10.25
N ILE A 178 2.00 12.02 -9.21
CA ILE A 178 1.57 12.19 -7.83
C ILE A 178 1.87 13.63 -7.44
N ILE A 179 0.84 14.35 -7.02
CA ILE A 179 0.92 15.76 -6.68
C ILE A 179 0.76 15.90 -5.17
N VAL A 180 1.79 16.41 -4.51
CA VAL A 180 1.84 16.69 -3.07
C VAL A 180 1.80 18.23 -2.89
N PRO A 181 0.68 18.79 -2.41
CA PRO A 181 0.61 20.21 -2.07
C PRO A 181 1.37 20.50 -0.76
N LEU A 182 2.14 21.60 -0.74
CA LEU A 182 2.93 22.08 0.39
C LEU A 182 2.45 23.50 0.77
N ASN A 183 1.62 23.67 1.80
CA ASN A 183 1.29 25.00 2.31
C ASN A 183 0.78 25.07 3.77
N HIS A 184 1.69 24.86 4.72
CA HIS A 184 1.47 25.19 6.12
C HIS A 184 1.26 26.71 6.32
N THR A 185 0.01 27.16 6.39
CA THR A 185 -0.29 28.54 6.77
C THR A 185 -0.17 28.75 8.30
N ALA A 186 1.06 28.95 8.81
CA ALA A 186 1.30 29.46 10.17
C ALA A 186 1.24 31.00 10.27
N ASP A 187 0.95 31.71 9.18
CA ASP A 187 0.72 33.16 9.20
C ASP A 187 -0.77 33.46 9.04
N SER A 188 -1.38 34.08 10.06
CA SER A 188 -2.80 34.42 10.11
C SER A 188 -3.27 35.45 9.06
N ASN A 189 -2.38 35.90 8.16
CA ASN A 189 -2.66 36.91 7.15
C ASN A 189 -2.65 36.40 5.70
N PHE A 190 -2.33 35.13 5.46
CA PHE A 190 -2.37 34.56 4.11
C PHE A 190 -3.69 33.81 3.89
N ASN A 191 -4.41 34.16 2.85
CA ASN A 191 -5.71 33.59 2.51
C ASN A 191 -5.54 32.75 1.23
N SER A 192 -4.88 31.60 1.33
CA SER A 192 -4.70 30.69 0.20
C SER A 192 -5.93 29.80 0.05
N GLY A 193 -6.91 30.28 -0.72
CA GLY A 193 -8.16 29.56 -0.99
C GLY A 193 -8.03 28.28 -1.81
N ASP A 194 -6.83 27.93 -2.31
CA ASP A 194 -6.68 26.98 -3.41
C ASP A 194 -5.73 25.80 -3.15
N PHE A 195 -4.88 25.79 -2.11
CA PHE A 195 -4.02 24.65 -1.77
C PHE A 195 -3.85 24.53 -0.24
N ASN A 196 -4.47 23.51 0.36
CA ASN A 196 -4.49 23.32 1.82
C ASN A 196 -3.66 22.10 2.30
N GLY A 197 -2.47 21.88 1.73
CA GLY A 197 -1.52 20.91 2.31
C GLY A 197 -0.97 21.48 3.61
N LYS A 198 -0.94 20.73 4.71
CA LYS A 198 -0.44 21.23 6.01
C LYS A 198 1.09 21.13 6.14
N LEU A 199 1.74 20.50 5.17
CA LEU A 199 3.19 20.48 4.96
C LEU A 199 3.76 21.86 4.69
N ARG A 200 4.92 22.17 5.26
CA ARG A 200 5.61 23.43 5.05
C ARG A 200 6.13 23.54 3.62
N ALA A 201 6.02 24.73 3.04
CA ALA A 201 6.70 25.05 1.78
C ALA A 201 8.22 24.93 1.96
N LEU A 202 8.90 24.43 0.92
CA LEU A 202 10.35 24.20 0.98
C LEU A 202 11.11 25.47 0.60
N ASP A 203 12.18 25.75 1.35
CA ASP A 203 13.08 26.87 1.09
C ASP A 203 14.23 26.46 0.15
N GLU A 204 14.93 27.46 -0.41
CA GLU A 204 16.12 27.25 -1.23
C GLU A 204 17.18 26.41 -0.48
N GLY A 205 17.75 25.41 -1.14
CA GLY A 205 18.76 24.51 -0.57
C GLY A 205 18.24 23.42 0.39
N GLU A 206 16.92 23.34 0.62
CA GLU A 206 16.32 22.28 1.46
C GLU A 206 16.33 20.92 0.76
N SER A 207 16.42 19.84 1.55
CA SER A 207 16.34 18.46 1.07
C SER A 207 15.20 17.72 1.74
N VAL A 208 14.52 16.87 0.99
CA VAL A 208 13.40 16.06 1.45
C VAL A 208 13.56 14.62 0.98
N GLU A 209 13.27 13.68 1.87
CA GLU A 209 13.11 12.28 1.53
C GLU A 209 11.63 11.92 1.47
N VAL A 210 11.18 11.39 0.33
CA VAL A 210 9.83 10.88 0.14
C VAL A 210 9.89 9.38 -0.05
N THR A 211 9.27 8.63 0.86
CA THR A 211 9.10 7.19 0.73
C THR A 211 7.68 6.87 0.30
N ILE A 212 7.53 6.30 -0.88
CA ILE A 212 6.26 5.82 -1.43
C ILE A 212 6.14 4.33 -1.10
N THR A 213 5.05 3.92 -0.46
CA THR A 213 4.74 2.52 -0.17
C THR A 213 3.44 2.14 -0.88
N ASN A 214 3.44 1.03 -1.63
CA ASN A 214 2.24 0.51 -2.30
C ASN A 214 1.41 -0.41 -1.37
N GLU A 215 0.30 -0.96 -1.87
CA GLU A 215 -0.59 -1.81 -1.07
C GLU A 215 0.03 -3.14 -0.63
N VAL A 216 0.95 -3.72 -1.41
CA VAL A 216 1.69 -4.96 -1.11
C VAL A 216 2.98 -4.70 -0.32
N GLY A 217 3.21 -3.46 0.12
CA GLY A 217 4.36 -3.07 0.95
C GLY A 217 5.69 -2.95 0.21
N ALA A 218 5.69 -2.85 -1.12
CA ALA A 218 6.84 -2.45 -1.90
C ALA A 218 7.14 -0.95 -1.66
N GLN A 219 8.40 -0.59 -1.48
CA GLN A 219 8.82 0.77 -1.12
C GLN A 219 9.74 1.37 -2.17
N THR A 220 9.46 2.63 -2.52
CA THR A 220 10.28 3.44 -3.43
C THR A 220 10.67 4.72 -2.72
N VAL A 221 11.96 5.01 -2.62
CA VAL A 221 12.48 6.22 -1.99
C VAL A 221 12.93 7.20 -3.07
N SER A 222 12.50 8.45 -2.96
CA SER A 222 12.91 9.59 -3.78
C SER A 222 13.52 10.66 -2.88
N PHE A 223 14.60 11.28 -3.35
CA PHE A 223 15.28 12.37 -2.66
C PHE A 223 15.10 13.62 -3.51
N LEU A 224 14.43 14.62 -2.94
CA LEU A 224 14.19 15.90 -3.58
C LEU A 224 15.15 16.92 -2.98
N GLN A 225 15.84 17.67 -3.83
CA GLN A 225 16.75 18.72 -3.43
C GLN A 225 16.35 20.03 -4.11
N VAL A 226 15.93 21.00 -3.30
CA VAL A 226 15.65 22.35 -3.80
C VAL A 226 16.98 23.03 -4.14
N PRO A 227 17.10 23.67 -5.33
CA PRO A 227 18.29 24.44 -5.67
C PRO A 227 18.60 25.56 -4.67
N ASP A 228 19.88 25.95 -4.57
CA ASP A 228 20.35 27.03 -3.69
C ASP A 228 19.84 28.43 -4.09
N SER A 229 19.19 28.57 -5.25
CA SER A 229 18.50 29.80 -5.62
C SER A 229 17.36 29.53 -6.60
N LEU A 230 16.18 30.07 -6.28
CA LEU A 230 14.95 30.10 -7.07
C LEU A 230 14.72 31.49 -7.72
N SER A 231 15.60 32.47 -7.44
CA SER A 231 15.50 33.88 -7.87
C SER A 231 15.48 34.14 -9.39
N GLY A 232 15.73 33.11 -10.22
CA GLY A 232 15.66 33.18 -11.68
C GLY A 232 14.31 32.77 -12.26
N ASP A 233 13.44 32.19 -11.43
CA ASP A 233 12.19 31.58 -11.84
C ASP A 233 11.01 32.47 -11.43
N SER A 234 10.02 32.61 -12.33
CA SER A 234 8.79 33.34 -12.01
C SER A 234 7.81 32.47 -11.22
N GLU A 235 6.86 33.09 -10.50
CA GLU A 235 5.72 32.38 -9.91
C GLU A 235 5.06 31.43 -10.92
N GLY A 236 4.81 30.20 -10.49
CA GLY A 236 4.26 29.13 -11.32
C GLY A 236 5.29 28.40 -12.20
N SER A 237 6.58 28.73 -12.11
CA SER A 237 7.63 28.00 -12.83
C SER A 237 7.87 26.62 -12.22
N ASN A 238 8.23 25.67 -13.08
CA ASN A 238 8.58 24.31 -12.70
C ASN A 238 10.09 24.18 -12.57
N VAL A 239 10.57 23.75 -11.41
CA VAL A 239 11.99 23.51 -11.12
C VAL A 239 12.20 22.04 -10.88
N ASN A 240 13.28 21.47 -11.43
CA ASN A 240 13.63 20.09 -11.16
C ASN A 240 14.21 19.98 -9.74
N LEU A 241 13.66 19.06 -8.96
CA LEU A 241 14.13 18.73 -7.61
C LEU A 241 15.06 17.51 -7.62
#